data_AF-A0A5C9B2D4-F1
#
_entry.id   AF-A0A5C9B2D4-F1
#
_cell.length_a   1.000
_cell.length_b   1.000
_cell.length_c   1.000
_cell.angle_alpha   90.00
_cell.angle_beta   90.00
_cell.angle_gamma   90.00
#
_symmetry.space_group_name_H-M   'P 1'
#
loop_
_entity.id
_entity.type
_entity.pdbx_description
1 polymer ?
#
loop_
_entity_poly.entity_id
_entity_poly.type
_entity_poly.pdbx_seq_one_letter_code
_entity_poly.pdbx_strand_id
1 'polypeptide(L)' 'MDLIAAGSHSKAIAAELGITERTVDVHRFNIMRKIGVRTLADLLRHWHQAQ' A
#
# COMPACT_ATOMS: atom_id res chain seq x y z
N MET A 1 -2.76 -4.81 -5.03
CA MET A 1 -2.43 -4.73 -3.59
C MET A 1 -1.15 -5.48 -3.26
N ASP A 2 -0.78 -6.48 -4.06
CA ASP A 2 0.32 -7.41 -3.78
C ASP A 2 1.68 -6.72 -3.61
N LEU A 3 1.98 -5.69 -4.41
CA LEU A 3 3.23 -4.93 -4.28
C LEU A 3 3.28 -4.05 -3.01
N ILE A 4 2.13 -3.54 -2.57
CA ILE A 4 2.05 -2.78 -1.30
C ILE A 4 2.16 -3.76 -0.14
N ALA A 5 1.48 -4.89 -0.23
CA ALA A 5 1.47 -5.98 0.75
C ALA A 5 2.84 -6.62 1.00
N ALA A 6 3.67 -6.70 -0.05
CA ALA A 6 5.03 -7.21 0.05
C ALA A 6 5.99 -6.26 0.81
N GLY A 7 5.53 -5.09 1.25
CA GLY A 7 6.35 -4.10 1.95
C GLY A 7 7.24 -3.26 1.04
N SER A 8 7.04 -3.31 -0.28
CA SER A 8 7.87 -2.56 -1.24
C SER A 8 7.76 -1.05 -1.03
N HIS A 9 8.87 -0.33 -1.22
CA HIS A 9 8.90 1.13 -1.17
C HIS A 9 8.07 1.74 -2.31
N SER A 10 7.42 2.91 -2.08
CA SER A 10 6.57 3.59 -3.07
C SER A 10 7.27 3.77 -4.43
N LYS A 11 8.57 4.06 -4.42
CA LYS A 11 9.43 4.14 -5.62
C LYS A 11 9.47 2.87 -6.46
N ALA A 12 9.60 1.71 -5.83
CA ALA A 12 9.66 0.43 -6.55
C ALA A 12 8.30 0.11 -7.20
N ILE A 13 7.22 0.32 -6.45
CA ILE A 13 5.84 0.13 -6.94
C ILE A 13 5.53 1.09 -8.09
N ALA A 14 5.94 2.34 -7.97
CA ALA A 14 5.79 3.35 -9.00
C ALA A 14 6.51 2.95 -10.30
N ALA A 15 7.75 2.48 -10.19
CA ALA A 15 8.54 2.00 -11.32
C ALA A 15 7.91 0.77 -11.99
N GLU A 16 7.43 -0.19 -11.20
CA GLU A 16 6.81 -1.42 -11.72
C GLU A 16 5.46 -1.16 -12.39
N LEU A 17 4.66 -0.24 -11.85
CA LEU A 17 3.33 0.09 -12.38
C LEU A 17 3.34 1.22 -13.42
N GLY A 18 4.49 1.84 -13.69
CA GLY A 18 4.60 2.97 -14.62
C GLY A 18 3.83 4.23 -14.16
N ILE A 19 3.67 4.41 -12.84
CA ILE A 19 2.94 5.53 -12.24
C ILE A 19 3.88 6.36 -11.35
N THR A 20 3.39 7.49 -10.83
CA THR A 20 4.17 8.30 -9.89
C THR A 20 4.09 7.74 -8.46
N GLU A 21 5.12 7.98 -7.65
CA GLU A 21 5.11 7.63 -6.22
C GLU A 21 3.93 8.25 -5.48
N ARG A 22 3.57 9.49 -5.84
CA ARG A 22 2.40 10.18 -5.28
C ARG A 22 1.09 9.42 -5.56
N THR A 23 0.96 8.80 -6.73
CA THR A 23 -0.20 7.96 -7.06
C THR A 23 -0.26 6.73 -6.16
N VAL A 24 0.89 6.10 -5.88
CA VAL A 24 1.00 4.98 -4.93
C VAL A 24 0.58 5.41 -3.52
N ASP A 25 1.02 6.58 -3.07
CA ASP A 25 0.71 7.08 -1.73
C ASP A 25 -0.77 7.43 -1.56
N VAL A 26 -1.41 8.03 -2.58
CA VAL A 26 -2.86 8.27 -2.59
C VAL A 26 -3.63 6.95 -2.53
N HIS A 27 -3.18 5.93 -3.26
CA HIS A 27 -3.80 4.61 -3.21
C HIS A 27 -3.68 4.00 -1.81
N ARG A 28 -2.49 4.02 -1.20
CA ARG A 28 -2.25 3.59 0.19
C ARG A 28 -3.15 4.32 1.18
N PHE A 29 -3.24 5.64 1.08
CA PHE A 29 -4.10 6.46 1.92
C PHE A 29 -5.58 6.07 1.80
N ASN A 30 -6.08 5.90 0.57
CA ASN A 30 -7.47 5.50 0.34
C ASN A 30 -7.78 4.12 0.91
N ILE A 31 -6.86 3.17 0.76
CA ILE A 31 -7.00 1.84 1.34
C ILE A 31 -7.00 1.92 2.86
N MET A 32 -6.02 2.60 3.47
CA MET A 32 -5.93 2.78 4.92
C MET A 32 -7.22 3.40 5.47
N ARG A 33 -7.76 4.43 4.81
CA ARG A 33 -9.05 5.04 5.14
C ARG A 33 -10.22 4.06 5.02
N LYS A 34 -10.24 3.22 3.98
CA LYS A 34 -11.33 2.25 3.73
C LYS A 34 -11.39 1.16 4.80
N ILE A 35 -10.24 0.71 5.30
CA ILE A 35 -10.17 -0.36 6.31
C ILE A 35 -10.02 0.19 7.74
N GLY A 36 -9.95 1.51 7.93
CA GLY A 36 -9.92 2.15 9.24
C GLY A 36 -8.56 2.11 9.95
N VAL A 37 -7.46 1.89 9.24
CA VAL A 37 -6.11 1.85 9.82
C VAL A 37 -5.37 3.16 9.61
N ARG A 38 -4.39 3.45 10.48
CA ARG A 38 -3.67 4.73 10.48
C ARG A 38 -2.23 4.62 9.98
N THR A 39 -1.68 3.41 9.95
CA THR A 39 -0.30 3.17 9.54
C THR A 39 -0.22 2.13 8.42
N LEU A 40 0.83 2.23 7.59
CA LEU A 40 1.14 1.20 6.62
C LEU A 40 1.40 -0.15 7.31
N ALA A 41 2.03 -0.14 8.49
CA ALA A 41 2.28 -1.38 9.24
C ALA A 41 0.97 -2.07 9.67
N ASP A 42 -0.05 -1.31 10.08
CA ASP A 42 -1.38 -1.85 10.34
C ASP A 42 -1.99 -2.44 9.07
N LEU A 43 -1.91 -1.71 7.95
CA LEU A 43 -2.39 -2.18 6.65
C LEU A 43 -1.76 -3.53 6.27
N LEU A 44 -0.44 -3.67 6.42
CA LEU A 44 0.28 -4.91 6.12
C LEU A 44 -0.12 -6.05 7.05
N ARG A 45 -0.30 -5.78 8.35
CA ARG A 45 -0.81 -6.78 9.32
C ARG A 45 -2.18 -7.30 8.92
N HIS A 46 -3.12 -6.41 8.58
CA HIS A 46 -4.46 -6.79 8.13
C HIS A 46 -4.41 -7.62 6.85
N TRP A 47 -3.47 -7.34 5.95
CA TRP A 47 -3.33 -8.07 4.69
C TRP A 47 -2.73 -9.46 4.88
N HIS A 48 -1.78 -9.63 5.81
CA HIS A 48 -1.26 -10.94 6.16
C HIS A 48 -2.30 -11.85 6.85
N GLN A 49 -3.25 -11.27 7.58
CA GLN A 49 -4.33 -12.00 8.25
C GLN A 49 -5.49 -12.37 7.33
N ALA A 50 -5.60 -11.73 6.17
CA ALA A 50 -6.67 -11.96 5.20
C ALA A 50 -6.30 -12.98 4.11
N GLN A 51 -5.12 -13.63 4.22
CA GLN A 51 -4.60 -14.61 3.27
C GLN A 51 -4.70 -16.04 3.80
#